data_AF-A0A3B1D1G4-F1
#
_entry.id   AF-A0A3B1D1G4-F1
#
_cell.length_a   1.000
_cell.length_b   1.000
_cell.length_c   1.000
_cell.angle_alpha   90.00
_cell.angle_beta   90.00
_cell.angle_gamma   90.00
#
_symmetry.space_group_name_H-M   'P 1'
#
loop_
_entity.id
_entity.type
_entity.pdbx_description
1 polymer ?
#
loop_
_entity_poly.entity_id
_entity_poly.type
_entity_poly.pdbx_seq_one_letter_code
_entity_poly.pdbx_strand_id
1 'polypeptide(L)'
;MAMLLLMKALPLAGFVFWLISFPMNGFLMPDAWGNLLFYFTLSSALSYFLIPWFLQEKSFDIVSGAGSVLVVLLTVVSPLLQVPGRILLPAMGIASVLVMFRAIAILRSSSAPVVSAGLAIALGNILVFALSYVHLPDIFKFFIIAASLFPAIFMKAEYSQESNLRELKKYLAFISIFYLIGGILYAYVRPEYEEVAMFKGFELLSYVFSALAGIYLVKRWIDITLALGIILGTLSFSFLLVGVPLLTVLGMFSIQAAFALIDLYMVFLLVACGGSARVTGIGFGTVCLAITAGEAVSKHLGAAAMPVIAAGNFILVTSVVIFYFTVMRKRDFSSESRTITEGVFSGCQGNGISRSQLEAILEDLYEPFQKNLSEKEKSVLLMIVREKTYREAATELGISESTVKTHMKRICGKMGVSGKDELMRKLSMSGSQGSRLRPGRQEFLKI
;
A
#
# COMPACT_ATOMS: atom_id res chain seq x y z
N MET A 1 20.11 -4.60 4.39
CA MET A 1 18.70 -4.91 4.05
C MET A 1 17.72 -3.95 4.73
N ALA A 2 17.75 -3.76 6.05
CA ALA A 2 16.81 -2.86 6.77
C ALA A 2 16.86 -1.38 6.31
N MET A 3 18.05 -0.83 6.08
CA MET A 3 18.21 0.55 5.59
C MET A 3 17.55 0.78 4.22
N LEU A 4 17.62 -0.22 3.33
CA LEU A 4 17.02 -0.14 1.99
C LEU A 4 15.49 -0.15 2.04
N LEU A 5 14.91 -0.93 2.98
CA LEU A 5 13.46 -0.93 3.23
C LEU A 5 12.98 0.43 3.75
N LEU A 6 13.73 1.01 4.70
CA LEU A 6 13.41 2.32 5.26
C LEU A 6 13.45 3.42 4.19
N MET A 7 14.45 3.41 3.31
CA MET A 7 14.56 4.39 2.22
C MET A 7 13.33 4.38 1.30
N LYS A 8 12.84 3.19 0.92
CA LYS A 8 11.65 3.06 0.06
C LYS A 8 10.34 3.39 0.78
N ALA A 9 10.34 3.40 2.12
CA ALA A 9 9.21 3.81 2.94
C ALA A 9 9.10 5.35 3.09
N LEU A 10 10.20 6.09 2.94
CA LEU A 10 10.27 7.53 3.21
C LEU A 10 9.24 8.38 2.43
N PRO A 11 9.00 8.19 1.12
CA PRO A 11 8.02 9.00 0.39
C PRO A 11 6.60 8.88 0.96
N LEU A 12 6.19 7.66 1.32
CA LEU A 12 4.88 7.42 1.93
C LEU A 12 4.85 7.95 3.37
N ALA A 13 5.93 7.79 4.13
CA ALA A 13 6.01 8.32 5.50
C ALA A 13 5.89 9.84 5.54
N GLY A 14 6.62 10.53 4.66
CA GLY A 14 6.54 11.98 4.50
C GLY A 14 5.15 12.43 4.05
N PHE A 15 4.54 11.70 3.12
CA PHE A 15 3.16 11.98 2.71
C PHE A 15 2.17 11.85 3.87
N VAL A 16 2.22 10.76 4.64
CA VAL A 16 1.35 10.55 5.81
C VAL A 16 1.58 11.64 6.88
N PHE A 17 2.84 11.96 7.17
CA PHE A 17 3.20 13.01 8.12
C PHE A 17 2.64 14.37 7.69
N TRP A 18 2.84 14.76 6.43
CA TRP A 18 2.30 15.99 5.86
C TRP A 18 0.77 16.01 5.89
N LEU A 19 0.12 14.94 5.40
CA LEU A 19 -1.33 14.82 5.26
C LEU A 19 -2.04 15.04 6.60
N ILE A 20 -1.58 14.34 7.64
CA ILE A 20 -2.20 14.37 8.97
C ILE A 20 -1.84 15.64 9.74
N SER A 21 -0.65 16.21 9.52
CA SER A 21 -0.23 17.43 10.22
C SER A 21 -0.93 18.68 9.70
N PHE A 22 -1.36 18.70 8.44
CA PHE A 22 -1.91 19.91 7.82
C PHE A 22 -3.27 19.74 7.12
N PRO A 23 -3.38 19.27 5.86
CA PRO A 23 -4.61 19.41 5.09
C PRO A 23 -5.79 18.55 5.57
N MET A 24 -5.55 17.51 6.38
CA MET A 24 -6.59 16.61 6.90
C MET A 24 -7.01 16.97 8.33
N ASN A 25 -7.43 18.22 8.54
CA ASN A 25 -7.71 18.81 9.87
C ASN A 25 -6.56 18.60 10.87
N GLY A 26 -5.33 18.78 10.40
CA GLY A 26 -4.15 18.63 11.24
C GLY A 26 -3.97 19.78 12.23
N PHE A 27 -3.07 19.59 13.19
CA PHE A 27 -2.80 20.60 14.23
C PHE A 27 -2.15 21.89 13.70
N LEU A 28 -1.69 21.92 12.44
CA LEU A 28 -1.20 23.13 11.76
C LEU A 28 -2.28 23.87 10.97
N MET A 29 -3.52 23.37 10.96
CA MET A 29 -4.62 24.07 10.29
C MET A 29 -5.02 25.30 11.12
N PRO A 30 -5.10 26.51 10.52
CA PRO A 30 -5.53 27.70 11.26
C PRO A 30 -6.96 27.58 11.78
N ASP A 31 -7.21 27.91 13.05
CA ASP A 31 -8.54 27.85 13.67
C ASP A 31 -9.59 28.66 12.88
N ALA A 32 -9.17 29.79 12.28
CA ALA A 32 -10.01 30.67 11.46
C ALA A 32 -10.59 29.99 10.21
N TRP A 33 -10.01 28.87 9.76
CA TRP A 33 -10.50 28.13 8.60
C TRP A 33 -11.70 27.23 8.96
N GLY A 34 -11.82 26.84 10.23
CA GLY A 34 -12.80 25.85 10.67
C GLY A 34 -12.60 24.49 9.98
N ASN A 35 -13.64 23.66 9.95
CA ASN A 35 -13.58 22.35 9.33
C ASN A 35 -13.72 22.44 7.80
N LEU A 36 -12.58 22.43 7.10
CA LEU A 36 -12.49 22.44 5.64
C LEU A 36 -12.10 21.08 5.04
N LEU A 37 -12.18 19.99 5.81
CA LEU A 37 -11.82 18.64 5.38
C LEU A 37 -12.48 18.28 4.04
N PHE A 38 -13.79 18.56 3.90
CA PHE A 38 -14.57 18.35 2.68
C PHE A 38 -13.90 18.90 1.41
N TYR A 39 -13.30 20.10 1.47
CA TYR A 39 -12.68 20.73 0.29
C TYR A 39 -11.43 19.97 -0.17
N PHE A 40 -10.64 19.49 0.79
CA PHE A 40 -9.46 18.68 0.50
C PHE A 40 -9.83 17.27 0.03
N THR A 41 -10.73 16.59 0.74
CA THR A 41 -11.07 15.19 0.47
C THR A 41 -11.87 15.01 -0.82
N LEU A 42 -12.82 15.90 -1.12
CA LEU A 42 -13.60 15.84 -2.36
C LEU A 42 -12.73 16.09 -3.59
N SER A 43 -11.90 17.14 -3.56
CA SER A 43 -10.99 17.47 -4.67
C SER A 43 -9.97 16.35 -4.91
N SER A 44 -9.45 15.75 -3.83
CA SER A 44 -8.58 14.57 -3.90
C SER A 44 -9.32 13.38 -4.51
N ALA A 45 -10.55 13.08 -4.07
CA ALA A 45 -11.35 11.96 -4.59
C ALA A 45 -11.58 12.08 -6.11
N LEU A 46 -12.04 13.24 -6.57
CA LEU A 46 -12.24 13.51 -7.99
C LEU A 46 -10.93 13.36 -8.78
N SER A 47 -9.84 13.90 -8.25
CA SER A 47 -8.52 13.83 -8.89
C SER A 47 -7.98 12.40 -8.97
N TYR A 48 -8.18 11.59 -7.93
CA TYR A 48 -7.83 10.17 -7.92
C TYR A 48 -8.56 9.37 -9.00
N PHE A 49 -9.82 9.71 -9.32
CA PHE A 49 -10.56 9.06 -10.40
C PHE A 49 -10.19 9.58 -11.79
N LEU A 50 -9.85 10.87 -11.92
CA LEU A 50 -9.64 11.53 -13.21
C LEU A 50 -8.18 11.46 -13.72
N ILE A 51 -7.20 11.77 -12.86
CA ILE A 51 -5.78 11.86 -13.27
C ILE A 51 -5.24 10.57 -13.91
N PRO A 52 -5.57 9.35 -13.44
CA PRO A 52 -5.07 8.11 -14.05
C PRO A 52 -5.41 7.91 -15.53
N TRP A 53 -6.41 8.65 -16.06
CA TRP A 53 -6.77 8.59 -17.48
C TRP A 53 -5.81 9.38 -18.38
N PHE A 54 -5.15 10.39 -17.80
CA PHE A 54 -4.22 11.28 -18.51
C PHE A 54 -2.76 10.92 -18.25
N LEU A 55 -2.49 10.12 -17.21
CA LEU A 55 -1.15 9.76 -16.79
C LEU A 55 -0.57 8.64 -17.69
N GLN A 56 0.36 8.99 -18.57
CA GLN A 56 1.06 8.04 -19.42
C GLN A 56 2.35 7.53 -18.77
N GLU A 57 2.78 6.33 -19.14
CA GLU A 57 4.00 5.69 -18.60
C GLU A 57 5.26 6.53 -18.83
N LYS A 58 5.43 7.08 -20.04
CA LYS A 58 6.62 7.89 -20.39
C LYS A 58 6.71 9.20 -19.60
N SER A 59 5.57 9.77 -19.24
CA SER A 59 5.49 11.04 -18.50
C SER A 59 5.30 10.86 -17.00
N PHE A 60 5.09 9.62 -16.51
CA PHE A 60 4.72 9.36 -15.13
C PHE A 60 5.70 9.95 -14.13
N ASP A 61 7.00 9.67 -14.30
CA ASP A 61 8.04 10.10 -13.36
C ASP A 61 8.13 11.64 -13.31
N ILE A 62 8.08 12.29 -14.47
CA ILE A 62 8.15 13.75 -14.59
C ILE A 62 6.91 14.42 -14.00
N VAL A 63 5.71 13.99 -14.40
CA VAL A 63 4.44 14.60 -13.96
C VAL A 63 4.22 14.38 -12.46
N SER A 64 4.50 13.16 -11.97
CA SER A 64 4.36 12.87 -10.54
C SER A 64 5.38 13.63 -9.69
N GLY A 65 6.63 13.77 -10.16
CA GLY A 65 7.66 14.58 -9.51
C GLY A 65 7.31 16.06 -9.48
N ALA A 66 6.77 16.61 -10.57
CA ALA A 66 6.26 17.99 -10.62
C ALA A 66 5.11 18.21 -9.61
N GLY A 67 4.22 17.22 -9.46
CA GLY A 67 3.19 17.23 -8.42
C GLY A 67 3.78 17.30 -7.00
N SER A 68 4.84 16.55 -6.71
CA SER A 68 5.55 16.62 -5.42
C SER A 68 6.16 17.99 -5.16
N VAL A 69 6.79 18.60 -6.17
CA VAL A 69 7.32 19.97 -6.06
C VAL A 69 6.18 20.97 -5.79
N LEU A 70 5.06 20.85 -6.51
CA LEU A 70 3.91 21.73 -6.31
C LEU A 70 3.35 21.63 -4.89
N VAL A 71 3.20 20.42 -4.32
CA VAL A 71 2.73 20.25 -2.94
C VAL A 71 3.70 20.87 -1.94
N VAL A 72 5.00 20.68 -2.13
CA VAL A 72 6.03 21.32 -1.30
C VAL A 72 5.90 22.84 -1.34
N LEU A 73 5.78 23.43 -2.53
CA LEU A 73 5.62 24.87 -2.70
C LEU A 73 4.35 25.37 -2.03
N LEU A 74 3.20 24.74 -2.28
CA LEU A 74 1.94 25.11 -1.65
C LEU A 74 2.01 25.02 -0.12
N THR A 75 2.73 24.03 0.42
CA THR A 75 2.91 23.85 1.88
C THR A 75 3.79 24.94 2.48
N VAL A 76 4.92 25.28 1.84
CA VAL A 76 5.83 26.35 2.29
C VAL A 76 5.18 27.73 2.20
N VAL A 77 4.39 27.94 1.15
CA VAL A 77 3.72 29.21 0.87
C VAL A 77 2.50 29.41 1.78
N SER A 78 1.87 28.34 2.27
CA SER A 78 0.69 28.40 3.12
C SER A 78 0.80 29.34 4.34
N PRO A 79 1.86 29.29 5.18
CA PRO A 79 2.00 30.23 6.29
C PRO A 79 2.40 31.65 5.86
N LEU A 80 2.90 31.83 4.63
CA LEU A 80 3.40 33.11 4.12
C LEU A 80 2.33 33.94 3.43
N LEU A 81 1.42 33.27 2.71
CA LEU A 81 0.32 33.91 2.01
C LEU A 81 -0.98 33.62 2.75
N GLN A 82 -1.76 34.65 3.05
CA GLN A 82 -3.10 34.54 3.64
C GLN A 82 -4.14 34.04 2.60
N VAL A 83 -3.82 32.96 1.88
CA VAL A 83 -4.73 32.36 0.91
C VAL A 83 -5.90 31.72 1.66
N PRO A 84 -7.15 31.98 1.25
CA PRO A 84 -8.31 31.31 1.85
C PRO A 84 -8.17 29.79 1.76
N GLY A 85 -8.38 29.09 2.88
CA GLY A 85 -8.30 27.62 2.92
C GLY A 85 -9.22 26.92 1.91
N ARG A 86 -10.35 27.55 1.56
CA ARG A 86 -11.29 27.07 0.52
C ARG A 86 -10.69 27.01 -0.89
N ILE A 87 -9.60 27.71 -1.15
CA ILE A 87 -8.88 27.71 -2.44
C ILE A 87 -7.63 26.82 -2.31
N LEU A 88 -6.89 26.98 -1.22
CA LEU A 88 -5.63 26.26 -1.01
C LEU A 88 -5.85 24.75 -0.88
N LEU A 89 -6.82 24.31 -0.07
CA LEU A 89 -7.05 22.89 0.22
C LEU A 89 -7.49 22.10 -1.02
N PRO A 90 -8.38 22.61 -1.90
CA PRO A 90 -8.64 21.94 -3.18
C PRO A 90 -7.42 21.82 -4.08
N ALA A 91 -6.62 22.87 -4.19
CA ALA A 91 -5.40 22.84 -5.00
C ALA A 91 -4.39 21.82 -4.46
N MET A 92 -4.21 21.76 -3.15
CA MET A 92 -3.39 20.74 -2.48
C MET A 92 -3.97 19.34 -2.68
N GLY A 93 -5.29 19.17 -2.60
CA GLY A 93 -5.96 17.90 -2.84
C GLY A 93 -5.64 17.34 -4.22
N ILE A 94 -5.80 18.16 -5.27
CA ILE A 94 -5.46 17.79 -6.66
C ILE A 94 -3.98 17.41 -6.80
N ALA A 95 -3.07 18.25 -6.30
CA ALA A 95 -1.63 18.04 -6.44
C ALA A 95 -1.13 16.82 -5.63
N SER A 96 -1.73 16.56 -4.47
CA SER A 96 -1.32 15.48 -3.55
C SER A 96 -1.53 14.07 -4.12
N VAL A 97 -2.52 13.90 -5.02
CA VAL A 97 -2.77 12.63 -5.71
C VAL A 97 -1.54 12.15 -6.47
N LEU A 98 -0.81 13.07 -7.11
CA LEU A 98 0.41 12.76 -7.84
C LEU A 98 1.53 12.28 -6.91
N VAL A 99 1.62 12.88 -5.72
CA VAL A 99 2.58 12.47 -4.67
C VAL A 99 2.25 11.08 -4.17
N MET A 100 0.97 10.77 -3.95
CA MET A 100 0.54 9.44 -3.54
C MET A 100 0.85 8.38 -4.62
N PHE A 101 0.54 8.64 -5.88
CA PHE A 101 0.90 7.72 -6.98
C PHE A 101 2.39 7.43 -7.00
N ARG A 102 3.21 8.47 -6.83
CA ARG A 102 4.66 8.34 -6.76
C ARG A 102 5.12 7.52 -5.55
N ALA A 103 4.57 7.82 -4.37
CA ALA A 103 4.91 7.13 -3.13
C ALA A 103 4.60 5.63 -3.22
N ILE A 104 3.44 5.26 -3.75
CA ILE A 104 3.06 3.86 -3.95
C ILE A 104 3.94 3.18 -5.01
N ALA A 105 4.25 3.85 -6.12
CA ALA A 105 5.15 3.30 -7.14
C ALA A 105 6.55 3.01 -6.57
N ILE A 106 7.11 3.93 -5.77
CA ILE A 106 8.41 3.73 -5.11
C ILE A 106 8.31 2.60 -4.06
N LEU A 107 7.25 2.57 -3.26
CA LEU A 107 7.05 1.56 -2.23
C LEU A 107 7.01 0.14 -2.79
N ARG A 108 6.39 -0.05 -3.96
CA ARG A 108 6.32 -1.33 -4.67
C ARG A 108 7.68 -1.85 -5.11
N SER A 109 8.61 -0.95 -5.46
CA SER A 109 9.99 -1.33 -5.82
C SER A 109 10.83 -1.81 -4.63
N SER A 110 10.26 -1.81 -3.42
CA SER A 110 10.90 -2.37 -2.23
C SER A 110 10.94 -3.90 -2.27
N SER A 111 11.97 -4.51 -1.68
CA SER A 111 12.06 -5.96 -1.53
C SER A 111 11.04 -6.56 -0.56
N ALA A 112 10.41 -5.72 0.27
CA ALA A 112 9.29 -6.10 1.13
C ALA A 112 8.28 -4.93 1.23
N PRO A 113 7.42 -4.74 0.23
CA PRO A 113 6.54 -3.58 0.14
C PRO A 113 5.59 -3.44 1.34
N VAL A 114 5.05 -4.55 1.85
CA VAL A 114 4.11 -4.57 2.98
C VAL A 114 4.75 -4.10 4.28
N VAL A 115 5.99 -4.56 4.53
CA VAL A 115 6.77 -4.12 5.70
C VAL A 115 7.10 -2.64 5.55
N SER A 116 7.51 -2.23 4.34
CA SER A 116 7.82 -0.84 4.05
C SER A 116 6.59 0.06 4.23
N ALA A 117 5.40 -0.42 3.87
CA ALA A 117 4.13 0.28 4.05
C ALA A 117 3.83 0.49 5.54
N GLY A 118 3.86 -0.58 6.33
CA GLY A 118 3.60 -0.48 7.76
C GLY A 118 4.61 0.40 8.48
N LEU A 119 5.90 0.31 8.12
CA LEU A 119 6.93 1.21 8.63
C LEU A 119 6.70 2.66 8.20
N ALA A 120 6.27 2.91 6.96
CA ALA A 120 5.99 4.26 6.47
C ALA A 120 4.84 4.91 7.24
N ILE A 121 3.72 4.19 7.39
CA ILE A 121 2.54 4.69 8.07
C ILE A 121 2.85 4.90 9.57
N ALA A 122 3.55 3.96 10.21
CA ALA A 122 4.00 4.11 11.60
C ALA A 122 4.94 5.31 11.77
N LEU A 123 5.96 5.45 10.92
CA LEU A 123 6.90 6.57 10.97
C LEU A 123 6.19 7.91 10.74
N GLY A 124 5.28 7.99 9.78
CA GLY A 124 4.49 9.19 9.54
C GLY A 124 3.75 9.67 10.79
N ASN A 125 3.03 8.76 11.46
CA ASN A 125 2.29 9.08 12.69
C ASN A 125 3.20 9.38 13.89
N ILE A 126 4.36 8.72 14.01
CA ILE A 126 5.37 9.06 15.02
C ILE A 126 5.86 10.50 14.82
N LEU A 127 6.10 10.91 13.56
CA LEU A 127 6.53 12.26 13.25
C LEU A 127 5.44 13.30 13.53
N VAL A 128 4.17 13.00 13.26
CA VAL A 128 3.02 13.85 13.64
C VAL A 128 3.04 14.07 15.15
N PHE A 129 3.09 12.98 15.93
CA PHE A 129 3.14 13.04 17.39
C PHE A 129 4.35 13.84 17.89
N ALA A 130 5.54 13.57 17.34
CA ALA A 130 6.74 14.30 17.75
C ALA A 130 6.60 15.81 17.47
N LEU A 131 6.13 16.20 16.28
CA LEU A 131 6.03 17.61 15.90
C LEU A 131 4.94 18.36 16.67
N SER A 132 3.86 17.68 17.10
CA SER A 132 2.78 18.32 17.86
C SER A 132 3.21 18.77 19.26
N TYR A 133 4.21 18.13 19.86
CA TYR A 133 4.75 18.48 21.19
C TYR A 133 6.01 19.35 21.13
N VAL A 134 6.60 19.53 19.95
CA VAL A 134 7.76 20.38 19.77
C VAL A 134 7.34 21.86 19.78
N HIS A 135 7.93 22.62 20.70
CA HIS A 135 7.69 24.05 20.86
C HIS A 135 8.49 24.84 19.81
N LEU A 136 7.98 24.85 18.57
CA LEU A 136 8.50 25.64 17.46
C LEU A 136 7.39 26.56 16.91
N PRO A 137 7.72 27.75 16.40
CA PRO A 137 6.77 28.56 15.64
C PRO A 137 6.21 27.78 14.44
N ASP A 138 4.93 27.95 14.13
CA ASP A 138 4.24 27.16 13.10
C ASP A 138 4.90 27.25 11.73
N ILE A 139 5.47 28.40 11.39
CA ILE A 139 6.21 28.59 10.14
C ILE A 139 7.34 27.56 9.97
N PHE A 140 8.08 27.24 11.04
CA PHE A 140 9.13 26.22 11.00
C PHE A 140 8.54 24.81 10.90
N LYS A 141 7.40 24.56 11.54
CA LYS A 141 6.68 23.28 11.42
C LYS A 141 6.22 23.04 9.97
N PHE A 142 5.74 24.07 9.27
CA PHE A 142 5.42 24.02 7.84
C PHE A 142 6.63 23.65 6.97
N PHE A 143 7.80 24.24 7.26
CA PHE A 143 9.04 23.85 6.57
C PHE A 143 9.45 22.40 6.84
N ILE A 144 9.28 21.91 8.07
CA ILE A 144 9.59 20.52 8.45
C ILE A 144 8.68 19.54 7.69
N ILE A 145 7.35 19.77 7.67
CA ILE A 145 6.43 18.88 6.96
C ILE A 145 6.66 18.94 5.44
N ALA A 146 7.02 20.11 4.88
CA ALA A 146 7.35 20.23 3.47
C ALA A 146 8.66 19.49 3.11
N ALA A 147 9.69 19.61 3.95
CA ALA A 147 10.96 18.90 3.77
C ALA A 147 10.77 17.37 3.80
N SER A 148 9.79 16.87 4.58
CA SER A 148 9.48 15.44 4.62
C SER A 148 9.02 14.85 3.28
N LEU A 149 8.57 15.69 2.34
CA LEU A 149 8.14 15.27 0.99
C LEU A 149 9.31 15.21 -0.01
N PHE A 150 10.50 15.69 0.34
CA PHE A 150 11.67 15.67 -0.56
C PHE A 150 12.06 14.27 -1.07
N PRO A 151 11.99 13.19 -0.27
CA PRO A 151 12.20 11.84 -0.78
C PRO A 151 11.28 11.51 -1.96
N ALA A 152 10.04 12.01 -1.96
CA ALA A 152 9.15 11.84 -3.10
C ALA A 152 9.67 12.57 -4.35
N ILE A 153 10.33 13.73 -4.23
CA ILE A 153 10.87 14.47 -5.39
C ILE A 153 12.07 13.73 -6.01
N PHE A 154 13.03 13.32 -5.19
CA PHE A 154 14.34 12.86 -5.67
C PHE A 154 14.41 11.37 -6.04
N MET A 155 13.52 10.55 -5.49
CA MET A 155 13.53 9.11 -5.77
C MET A 155 12.81 8.80 -7.07
N LYS A 156 13.45 8.05 -7.96
CA LYS A 156 12.84 7.60 -9.23
C LYS A 156 11.67 6.65 -8.96
N ALA A 157 10.56 6.87 -9.66
CA ALA A 157 9.38 6.04 -9.57
C ALA A 157 9.20 5.21 -10.85
N GLU A 158 9.04 3.89 -10.69
CA GLU A 158 8.81 2.97 -11.80
C GLU A 158 7.30 2.78 -11.99
N TYR A 159 6.81 3.16 -13.18
CA TYR A 159 5.43 2.94 -13.54
C TYR A 159 5.25 1.52 -14.09
N SER A 160 4.16 0.86 -13.69
CA SER A 160 3.77 -0.42 -14.26
C SER A 160 2.35 -0.33 -14.80
N GLN A 161 2.13 -0.77 -16.04
CA GLN A 161 0.79 -0.88 -16.62
C GLN A 161 0.02 -2.09 -16.09
N GLU A 162 0.71 -3.10 -15.53
CA GLU A 162 0.05 -4.29 -15.02
C GLU A 162 -0.89 -3.92 -13.86
N SER A 163 -2.16 -4.29 -14.03
CA SER A 163 -3.21 -4.03 -13.08
C SER A 163 -4.19 -5.18 -13.01
N ASN A 164 -4.49 -5.60 -11.78
CA ASN A 164 -5.55 -6.54 -11.48
C ASN A 164 -6.74 -5.79 -10.87
N LEU A 165 -7.36 -4.93 -11.68
CA LEU A 165 -8.51 -4.13 -11.25
C LEU A 165 -9.70 -5.00 -10.84
N ARG A 166 -9.83 -6.20 -11.42
CA ARG A 166 -10.88 -7.16 -11.09
C ARG A 166 -10.78 -7.62 -9.64
N GLU A 167 -9.56 -7.81 -9.13
CA GLU A 167 -9.33 -8.16 -7.73
C GLU A 167 -9.71 -7.01 -6.79
N LEU A 168 -9.22 -5.79 -7.07
CA LEU A 168 -9.55 -4.61 -6.28
C LEU A 168 -11.07 -4.40 -6.17
N LYS A 169 -11.81 -4.55 -7.28
CA LYS A 169 -13.27 -4.39 -7.33
C LYS A 169 -14.03 -5.27 -6.33
N LYS A 170 -13.48 -6.42 -5.91
CA LYS A 170 -14.10 -7.29 -4.90
C LYS A 170 -14.16 -6.62 -3.52
N TYR A 171 -13.19 -5.76 -3.22
CA TYR A 171 -13.02 -5.12 -1.91
C TYR A 171 -13.55 -3.69 -1.87
N LEU A 172 -13.80 -3.06 -3.02
CA LEU A 172 -14.23 -1.64 -3.08
C LEU A 172 -15.51 -1.37 -2.30
N ALA A 173 -16.50 -2.26 -2.34
CA ALA A 173 -17.74 -2.07 -1.58
C ALA A 173 -17.47 -2.05 -0.07
N PHE A 174 -16.65 -2.97 0.43
CA PHE A 174 -16.23 -3.00 1.83
C PHE A 174 -15.45 -1.73 2.21
N ILE A 175 -14.45 -1.35 1.40
CA ILE A 175 -13.65 -0.14 1.63
C ILE A 175 -14.54 1.10 1.64
N SER A 176 -15.45 1.24 0.68
CA SER A 176 -16.40 2.36 0.63
C SER A 176 -17.21 2.49 1.92
N ILE A 177 -17.81 1.39 2.40
CA ILE A 177 -18.67 1.47 3.58
C ILE A 177 -17.84 1.68 4.84
N PHE A 178 -16.73 0.95 5.03
CA PHE A 178 -15.90 1.11 6.21
C PHE A 178 -15.39 2.56 6.36
N TYR A 179 -14.88 3.17 5.28
CA TYR A 179 -14.31 4.51 5.36
C TYR A 179 -15.34 5.65 5.50
N LEU A 180 -16.64 5.37 5.47
CA LEU A 180 -17.65 6.33 5.96
C LEU A 180 -17.38 6.67 7.44
N ILE A 181 -16.89 5.70 8.22
CA ILE A 181 -16.45 5.93 9.60
C ILE A 181 -15.33 6.98 9.66
N GLY A 182 -14.50 7.10 8.64
CA GLY A 182 -13.42 8.11 8.61
C GLY A 182 -13.98 9.52 8.61
N GLY A 183 -15.08 9.76 7.88
CA GLY A 183 -15.78 11.05 7.93
C GLY A 183 -16.40 11.34 9.30
N ILE A 184 -17.02 10.33 9.92
CA ILE A 184 -17.59 10.43 11.28
C ILE A 184 -16.49 10.65 12.33
N LEU A 185 -15.32 10.03 12.17
CA LEU A 185 -14.16 10.20 13.04
C LEU A 185 -13.77 11.69 13.12
N TYR A 186 -13.62 12.35 11.97
CA TYR A 186 -13.26 13.76 11.93
C TYR A 186 -14.40 14.70 12.30
N ALA A 187 -15.65 14.37 11.97
CA ALA A 187 -16.79 15.25 12.20
C ALA A 187 -17.36 15.18 13.62
N TYR A 188 -17.21 14.05 14.31
CA TYR A 188 -17.85 13.80 15.61
C TYR A 188 -16.89 13.21 16.66
N VAL A 189 -16.26 12.06 16.38
CA VAL A 189 -15.48 11.34 17.41
C VAL A 189 -14.30 12.16 17.91
N ARG A 190 -13.59 12.86 16.99
CA ARG A 190 -12.44 13.67 17.34
C ARG A 190 -12.80 14.90 18.17
N PRO A 191 -13.80 15.74 17.81
CA PRO A 191 -14.28 16.80 18.69
C PRO A 191 -14.62 16.33 20.11
N GLU A 192 -15.41 15.25 20.23
CA GLU A 192 -15.79 14.68 21.54
C GLU A 192 -14.57 14.20 22.34
N TYR A 193 -13.59 13.60 21.67
CA TYR A 193 -12.32 13.22 22.29
C TYR A 193 -11.53 14.44 22.78
N GLU A 194 -11.44 15.49 21.98
CA GLU A 194 -10.65 16.68 22.31
C GLU A 194 -11.16 17.46 23.53
N GLU A 195 -12.44 17.34 23.86
CA GLU A 195 -13.04 17.94 25.07
C GLU A 195 -12.60 17.22 26.36
N VAL A 196 -12.33 15.92 26.30
CA VAL A 196 -12.02 15.09 27.48
C VAL A 196 -10.57 14.63 27.55
N ALA A 197 -9.82 14.77 26.46
CA ALA A 197 -8.45 14.28 26.36
C ALA A 197 -7.49 15.07 27.26
N MET A 198 -6.85 14.37 28.21
CA MET A 198 -5.78 14.95 29.02
C MET A 198 -4.52 15.24 28.19
N PHE A 199 -4.21 14.37 27.22
CA PHE A 199 -3.04 14.50 26.33
C PHE A 199 -3.44 14.27 24.88
N LYS A 200 -3.69 15.36 24.14
CA LYS A 200 -4.07 15.31 22.72
C LYS A 200 -2.93 14.70 21.88
N GLY A 201 -3.25 13.80 20.95
CA GLY A 201 -2.27 13.14 20.08
C GLY A 201 -1.73 11.80 20.60
N PHE A 202 -1.97 11.44 21.87
CA PHE A 202 -1.54 10.13 22.40
C PHE A 202 -2.26 8.96 21.74
N GLU A 203 -3.44 9.17 21.19
CA GLU A 203 -4.17 8.18 20.40
C GLU A 203 -3.38 7.70 19.18
N LEU A 204 -2.46 8.53 18.65
CA LEU A 204 -1.55 8.15 17.57
C LEU A 204 -0.62 7.00 17.97
N LEU A 205 -0.31 6.83 19.25
CA LEU A 205 0.46 5.69 19.74
C LEU A 205 -0.30 4.37 19.53
N SER A 206 -1.63 4.39 19.70
CA SER A 206 -2.48 3.23 19.43
C SER A 206 -2.48 2.88 17.94
N TYR A 207 -2.54 3.90 17.08
CA TYR A 207 -2.39 3.73 15.64
C TYR A 207 -1.03 3.09 15.31
N VAL A 208 0.08 3.66 15.80
CA VAL A 208 1.45 3.20 15.53
C VAL A 208 1.65 1.76 15.99
N PHE A 209 1.25 1.43 17.21
CA PHE A 209 1.34 0.07 17.74
C PHE A 209 0.57 -0.92 16.87
N SER A 210 -0.65 -0.56 16.47
CA SER A 210 -1.51 -1.41 15.64
C SER A 210 -0.98 -1.57 14.22
N ALA A 211 -0.40 -0.53 13.62
CA ALA A 211 0.26 -0.62 12.31
C ALA A 211 1.46 -1.58 12.36
N LEU A 212 2.30 -1.48 13.40
CA LEU A 212 3.45 -2.38 13.58
C LEU A 212 3.03 -3.83 13.86
N ALA A 213 2.03 -4.04 14.73
CA ALA A 213 1.44 -5.36 14.95
C ALA A 213 0.80 -5.91 13.66
N GLY A 214 0.16 -5.05 12.88
CA GLY A 214 -0.42 -5.33 11.58
C GLY A 214 0.58 -5.89 10.57
N ILE A 215 1.85 -5.45 10.59
CA ILE A 215 2.91 -6.01 9.71
C ILE A 215 3.06 -7.52 9.92
N TYR A 216 2.98 -7.98 11.18
CA TYR A 216 3.05 -9.39 11.52
C TYR A 216 1.76 -10.12 11.16
N LEU A 217 0.60 -9.51 11.45
CA LEU A 217 -0.71 -10.12 11.21
C LEU A 217 -1.04 -10.26 9.72
N VAL A 218 -0.82 -9.22 8.91
CA VAL A 218 -1.13 -9.25 7.47
C VAL A 218 -0.36 -10.34 6.73
N LYS A 219 0.89 -10.61 7.15
CA LYS A 219 1.72 -11.66 6.53
C LYS A 219 1.19 -13.07 6.75
N ARG A 220 0.46 -13.30 7.84
CA ARG A 220 0.11 -14.65 8.29
C ARG A 220 -1.40 -14.90 8.32
N TRP A 221 -2.19 -13.85 8.55
CA TRP A 221 -3.63 -13.91 8.78
C TRP A 221 -4.32 -12.61 8.30
N ILE A 222 -4.35 -12.42 6.98
CA ILE A 222 -4.91 -11.20 6.38
C ILE A 222 -6.40 -10.97 6.70
N ASP A 223 -7.21 -12.04 6.69
CA ASP A 223 -8.64 -11.96 6.99
C ASP A 223 -8.90 -11.62 8.47
N ILE A 224 -8.04 -12.13 9.37
CA ILE A 224 -8.09 -11.78 10.80
C ILE A 224 -7.73 -10.31 11.01
N THR A 225 -6.78 -9.77 10.25
CA THR A 225 -6.39 -8.36 10.37
C THR A 225 -7.59 -7.44 10.08
N LEU A 226 -8.35 -7.75 9.03
CA LEU A 226 -9.57 -7.03 8.69
C LEU A 226 -10.66 -7.19 9.75
N ALA A 227 -10.94 -8.43 10.17
CA ALA A 227 -11.94 -8.69 11.20
C ALA A 227 -11.61 -7.96 12.51
N LEU A 228 -10.34 -7.98 12.92
CA LEU A 228 -9.85 -7.27 14.10
C LEU A 228 -10.03 -5.75 13.96
N GLY A 229 -9.72 -5.18 12.79
CA GLY A 229 -9.97 -3.77 12.51
C GLY A 229 -11.45 -3.40 12.68
N ILE A 230 -12.37 -4.21 12.16
CA ILE A 230 -13.81 -3.94 12.30
C ILE A 230 -14.27 -4.10 13.75
N ILE A 231 -13.80 -5.12 14.47
CA ILE A 231 -14.13 -5.34 15.89
C ILE A 231 -13.69 -4.12 16.72
N LEU A 232 -12.47 -3.63 16.51
CA LEU A 232 -11.96 -2.43 17.19
C LEU A 232 -12.77 -1.18 16.84
N GLY A 233 -13.23 -1.07 15.58
CA GLY A 233 -14.16 -0.01 15.17
C GLY A 233 -15.49 -0.08 15.94
N THR A 234 -16.10 -1.27 16.04
CA THR A 234 -17.38 -1.46 16.75
C THR A 234 -17.22 -1.21 18.25
N LEU A 235 -16.10 -1.64 18.82
CA LEU A 235 -15.77 -1.39 20.21
C LEU A 235 -15.66 0.13 20.50
N SER A 236 -15.13 0.92 19.57
CA SER A 236 -15.07 2.38 19.71
C SER A 236 -16.44 3.01 19.92
N PHE A 237 -17.40 2.72 19.02
CA PHE A 237 -18.75 3.29 19.13
C PHE A 237 -19.52 2.73 20.33
N SER A 238 -19.21 1.51 20.77
CA SER A 238 -19.76 0.95 22.01
C SER A 238 -19.27 1.71 23.24
N PHE A 239 -18.00 2.13 23.26
CA PHE A 239 -17.48 2.98 24.35
C PHE A 239 -18.07 4.40 24.32
N LEU A 240 -18.19 5.00 23.13
CA LEU A 240 -18.79 6.33 22.97
C LEU A 240 -20.26 6.38 23.44
N LEU A 241 -21.00 5.27 23.32
CA LEU A 241 -22.40 5.19 23.76
C LEU A 241 -22.59 5.49 25.24
N VAL A 242 -21.61 5.17 26.08
CA VAL A 242 -21.71 5.34 27.54
C VAL A 242 -21.54 6.80 27.96
N GLY A 243 -20.80 7.59 27.18
CA GLY A 243 -20.64 9.03 27.41
C GLY A 243 -19.80 9.43 28.62
N VAL A 244 -18.96 8.52 29.16
CA VAL A 244 -18.02 8.84 30.24
C VAL A 244 -16.63 9.17 29.69
N PRO A 245 -15.89 10.15 30.26
CA PRO A 245 -14.61 10.62 29.71
C PRO A 245 -13.59 9.52 29.39
N LEU A 246 -13.43 8.57 30.32
CA LEU A 246 -12.50 7.44 30.13
C LEU A 246 -12.88 6.56 28.92
N LEU A 247 -14.18 6.29 28.73
CA LEU A 247 -14.64 5.48 27.61
C LEU A 247 -14.58 6.25 26.29
N THR A 248 -14.78 7.56 26.28
CA THR A 248 -14.53 8.38 25.08
C THR A 248 -13.07 8.30 24.63
N VAL A 249 -12.12 8.38 25.58
CA VAL A 249 -10.68 8.21 25.29
C VAL A 249 -10.40 6.79 24.76
N LEU A 250 -10.92 5.75 25.42
CA LEU A 250 -10.76 4.37 24.96
C LEU A 250 -11.40 4.14 23.58
N GLY A 251 -12.51 4.82 23.30
CA GLY A 251 -13.16 4.86 21.99
C GLY A 251 -12.20 5.37 20.93
N MET A 252 -11.63 6.56 21.14
CA MET A 252 -10.64 7.15 20.23
C MET A 252 -9.42 6.24 20.00
N PHE A 253 -8.88 5.60 21.04
CA PHE A 253 -7.78 4.66 20.87
C PHE A 253 -8.20 3.43 20.04
N SER A 254 -9.39 2.89 20.29
CA SER A 254 -9.91 1.74 19.56
C SER A 254 -10.14 2.02 18.08
N ILE A 255 -10.69 3.18 17.72
CA ILE A 255 -10.89 3.57 16.32
C ILE A 255 -9.57 3.89 15.61
N GLN A 256 -8.58 4.47 16.29
CA GLN A 256 -7.24 4.67 15.74
C GLN A 256 -6.54 3.33 15.43
N ALA A 257 -6.66 2.36 16.34
CA ALA A 257 -6.17 1.01 16.12
C ALA A 257 -6.88 0.33 14.93
N ALA A 258 -8.20 0.53 14.80
CA ALA A 258 -8.97 0.02 13.66
C ALA A 258 -8.47 0.59 12.32
N PHE A 259 -8.33 1.92 12.21
CA PHE A 259 -7.82 2.55 10.99
C PHE A 259 -6.40 2.11 10.65
N ALA A 260 -5.51 1.96 11.62
CA ALA A 260 -4.16 1.48 11.37
C ALA A 260 -4.11 0.11 10.68
N LEU A 261 -4.96 -0.84 11.10
CA LEU A 261 -5.03 -2.17 10.51
C LEU A 261 -5.65 -2.14 9.11
N ILE A 262 -6.70 -1.33 8.92
CA ILE A 262 -7.42 -1.24 7.64
C ILE A 262 -6.61 -0.44 6.59
N ASP A 263 -5.92 0.63 7.00
CA ASP A 263 -5.04 1.42 6.13
C ASP A 263 -3.87 0.56 5.64
N LEU A 264 -3.25 -0.22 6.53
CA LEU A 264 -2.20 -1.15 6.16
C LEU A 264 -2.71 -2.23 5.19
N TYR A 265 -3.89 -2.78 5.45
CA TYR A 265 -4.54 -3.72 4.54
C TYR A 265 -4.82 -3.09 3.17
N MET A 266 -5.29 -1.85 3.15
CA MET A 266 -5.59 -1.12 1.92
C MET A 266 -4.33 -0.92 1.07
N VAL A 267 -3.22 -0.47 1.68
CA VAL A 267 -1.95 -0.32 0.97
C VAL A 267 -1.42 -1.68 0.49
N PHE A 268 -1.54 -2.73 1.32
CA PHE A 268 -1.22 -4.10 0.90
C PHE A 268 -2.01 -4.51 -0.35
N LEU A 269 -3.33 -4.30 -0.34
CA LEU A 269 -4.21 -4.66 -1.45
C LEU A 269 -3.83 -3.90 -2.73
N LEU A 270 -3.47 -2.62 -2.62
CA LEU A 270 -3.02 -1.82 -3.76
C LEU A 270 -1.70 -2.33 -4.34
N VAL A 271 -0.74 -2.65 -3.47
CA VAL A 271 0.53 -3.27 -3.90
C VAL A 271 0.25 -4.61 -4.61
N ALA A 272 -0.62 -5.44 -4.03
CA ALA A 272 -0.99 -6.73 -4.60
C ALA A 272 -1.71 -6.61 -5.96
N CYS A 273 -2.54 -5.59 -6.15
CA CYS A 273 -3.35 -5.40 -7.36
C CYS A 273 -2.60 -4.74 -8.53
N GLY A 274 -1.33 -4.38 -8.40
CA GLY A 274 -0.54 -3.82 -9.50
C GLY A 274 -0.24 -2.31 -9.40
N GLY A 275 0.72 -1.85 -10.22
CA GLY A 275 1.39 -0.55 -10.05
C GLY A 275 0.77 0.58 -10.86
N SER A 276 -0.34 0.29 -11.52
CA SER A 276 -1.03 1.27 -12.36
C SER A 276 -1.66 2.36 -11.50
N ALA A 277 -1.52 3.60 -11.95
CA ALA A 277 -2.21 4.75 -11.39
C ALA A 277 -3.74 4.54 -11.32
N ARG A 278 -4.32 3.68 -12.19
CA ARG A 278 -5.76 3.36 -12.14
C ARG A 278 -6.15 2.58 -10.90
N VAL A 279 -5.34 1.60 -10.49
CA VAL A 279 -5.61 0.78 -9.29
C VAL A 279 -5.48 1.64 -8.05
N THR A 280 -4.37 2.38 -7.94
CA THR A 280 -4.14 3.32 -6.84
C THR A 280 -5.21 4.41 -6.80
N GLY A 281 -5.58 4.97 -7.95
CA GLY A 281 -6.59 6.01 -8.08
C GLY A 281 -7.98 5.54 -7.69
N ILE A 282 -8.43 4.37 -8.17
CA ILE A 282 -9.74 3.84 -7.77
C ILE A 282 -9.75 3.50 -6.27
N GLY A 283 -8.68 2.93 -5.72
CA GLY A 283 -8.61 2.61 -4.29
C GLY A 283 -8.65 3.85 -3.38
N PHE A 284 -7.71 4.78 -3.54
CA PHE A 284 -7.68 5.99 -2.70
C PHE A 284 -8.81 6.96 -3.03
N GLY A 285 -9.26 7.04 -4.28
CA GLY A 285 -10.44 7.82 -4.67
C GLY A 285 -11.69 7.34 -3.94
N THR A 286 -11.88 6.02 -3.84
CA THR A 286 -12.96 5.43 -3.04
C THR A 286 -12.84 5.77 -1.55
N VAL A 287 -11.64 5.71 -0.98
CA VAL A 287 -11.39 6.10 0.43
C VAL A 287 -11.75 7.57 0.66
N CYS A 288 -11.22 8.50 -0.15
CA CYS A 288 -11.49 9.92 0.00
C CYS A 288 -12.96 10.27 -0.20
N LEU A 289 -13.62 9.63 -1.17
CA LEU A 289 -15.06 9.83 -1.40
C LEU A 289 -15.89 9.34 -0.21
N ALA A 290 -15.52 8.19 0.37
CA ALA A 290 -16.19 7.66 1.56
C ALA A 290 -16.00 8.57 2.78
N ILE A 291 -14.80 9.09 3.02
CA ILE A 291 -14.55 10.06 4.10
C ILE A 291 -15.41 11.32 3.90
N THR A 292 -15.46 11.85 2.67
CA THR A 292 -16.29 13.02 2.32
C THR A 292 -17.77 12.75 2.58
N ALA A 293 -18.27 11.58 2.16
CA ALA A 293 -19.66 11.19 2.36
C ALA A 293 -19.99 10.98 3.85
N GLY A 294 -19.09 10.35 4.61
CA GLY A 294 -19.25 10.16 6.05
C GLY A 294 -19.31 11.48 6.83
N GLU A 295 -18.48 12.46 6.43
CA GLU A 295 -18.50 13.80 7.02
C GLU A 295 -19.83 14.51 6.72
N ALA A 296 -20.31 14.41 5.47
CA ALA A 296 -21.60 14.97 5.07
C ALA A 296 -22.76 14.32 5.83
N VAL A 297 -22.76 13.00 5.99
CA VAL A 297 -23.76 12.26 6.79
C VAL A 297 -23.74 12.71 8.24
N SER A 298 -22.55 12.80 8.85
CA SER A 298 -22.41 13.25 10.24
C SER A 298 -22.96 14.66 10.45
N LYS A 299 -22.73 15.58 9.50
CA LYS A 299 -23.28 16.94 9.53
C LYS A 299 -24.81 16.97 9.43
N HIS A 300 -25.41 16.08 8.63
CA HIS A 300 -26.88 15.99 8.50
C HIS A 300 -27.55 15.39 9.73
N LEU A 301 -26.89 14.45 10.42
CA LEU A 301 -27.39 13.85 11.67
C LEU A 301 -27.38 14.85 12.84
N GLY A 302 -26.68 15.97 12.69
CA GLY A 302 -26.58 17.03 13.69
C GLY A 302 -25.68 16.67 14.88
N ALA A 303 -25.77 17.46 15.95
CA ALA A 303 -24.96 17.28 17.15
C ALA A 303 -25.50 16.20 18.11
N ALA A 304 -26.56 15.47 17.73
CA ALA A 304 -27.14 14.45 18.58
C ALA A 304 -26.23 13.20 18.60
N ALA A 305 -25.72 12.85 19.77
CA ALA A 305 -24.82 11.72 19.97
C ALA A 305 -25.41 10.38 19.50
N MET A 306 -26.66 10.09 19.89
CA MET A 306 -27.30 8.80 19.65
C MET A 306 -27.44 8.45 18.15
N PRO A 307 -27.96 9.33 17.28
CA PRO A 307 -28.01 9.08 15.84
C PRO A 307 -26.64 8.81 15.20
N VAL A 308 -25.60 9.57 15.58
CA VAL A 308 -24.26 9.41 15.01
C VAL A 308 -23.63 8.07 15.43
N ILE A 309 -23.76 7.72 16.71
CA ILE A 309 -23.26 6.45 17.24
C ILE A 309 -24.01 5.26 16.62
N ALA A 310 -25.33 5.36 16.49
CA ALA A 310 -26.16 4.34 15.82
C ALA A 310 -25.75 4.15 14.35
N ALA A 311 -25.54 5.26 13.62
CA ALA A 311 -25.05 5.22 12.25
C ALA A 311 -23.68 4.56 12.15
N GLY A 312 -22.73 4.91 13.03
CA GLY A 312 -21.40 4.30 13.08
C GLY A 312 -21.44 2.78 13.27
N ASN A 313 -22.22 2.30 14.24
CA ASN A 313 -22.41 0.86 14.46
C ASN A 313 -23.07 0.17 13.27
N PHE A 314 -24.11 0.79 12.66
CA PHE A 314 -24.77 0.24 11.49
C PHE A 314 -23.81 0.11 10.30
N ILE A 315 -22.97 1.12 10.06
CA ILE A 315 -21.94 1.11 9.01
C ILE A 315 -20.94 -0.03 9.26
N LEU A 316 -20.47 -0.21 10.49
CA LEU A 316 -19.50 -1.26 10.83
C LEU A 316 -20.08 -2.67 10.69
N VAL A 317 -21.30 -2.90 11.18
CA VAL A 317 -22.00 -4.19 10.98
C VAL A 317 -22.20 -4.46 9.49
N THR A 318 -22.65 -3.47 8.72
CA THR A 318 -22.80 -3.59 7.27
C THR A 318 -21.47 -3.91 6.60
N SER A 319 -20.37 -3.30 7.06
CA SER A 319 -19.02 -3.57 6.55
C SER A 319 -18.62 -5.05 6.76
N VAL A 320 -18.90 -5.64 7.93
CA VAL A 320 -18.68 -7.07 8.19
C VAL A 320 -19.49 -7.94 7.22
N VAL A 321 -20.78 -7.64 7.06
CA VAL A 321 -21.68 -8.41 6.19
C VAL A 321 -21.19 -8.38 4.75
N ILE A 322 -20.85 -7.20 4.24
CA ILE A 322 -20.31 -7.07 2.88
C ILE A 322 -18.99 -7.82 2.75
N PHE A 323 -18.07 -7.67 3.71
CA PHE A 323 -16.79 -8.38 3.69
C PHE A 323 -17.00 -9.89 3.62
N TYR A 324 -17.88 -10.44 4.47
CA TYR A 324 -18.20 -11.86 4.48
C TYR A 324 -18.75 -12.36 3.13
N PHE A 325 -19.72 -11.66 2.54
CA PHE A 325 -20.34 -12.08 1.29
C PHE A 325 -19.48 -11.85 0.04
N THR A 326 -18.65 -10.80 0.03
CA THR A 326 -17.83 -10.45 -1.13
C THR A 326 -16.48 -11.16 -1.15
N VAL A 327 -15.87 -11.36 0.02
CA VAL A 327 -14.50 -11.87 0.17
C VAL A 327 -14.50 -13.32 0.66
N MET A 328 -15.06 -13.60 1.84
CA MET A 328 -14.96 -14.94 2.46
C MET A 328 -15.73 -15.99 1.65
N ARG A 329 -16.99 -15.71 1.29
CA ARG A 329 -17.84 -16.68 0.58
C ARG A 329 -17.28 -17.11 -0.78
N LYS A 330 -16.54 -16.25 -1.48
CA LYS A 330 -15.95 -16.56 -2.79
C LYS A 330 -14.66 -17.37 -2.70
N ARG A 331 -13.94 -17.29 -1.57
CA ARG A 331 -12.74 -18.11 -1.32
C ARG A 331 -13.08 -19.58 -1.10
N ASP A 332 -14.16 -19.89 -0.39
CA ASP A 332 -14.57 -21.28 -0.13
C ASP A 332 -15.09 -22.01 -1.38
N PHE A 333 -15.58 -21.28 -2.39
CA PHE A 333 -16.08 -21.86 -3.63
C PHE A 333 -15.01 -22.05 -4.72
N SER A 334 -13.80 -21.54 -4.52
CA SER A 334 -12.70 -21.63 -5.50
C SER A 334 -11.43 -22.21 -4.86
N SER A 335 -11.26 -23.54 -4.98
CA SER A 335 -10.02 -24.26 -4.66
C SER A 335 -8.78 -23.66 -5.38
N GLU A 336 -9.01 -22.87 -6.43
CA GLU A 336 -8.04 -22.17 -7.27
C GLU A 336 -7.52 -20.83 -6.67
N SER A 337 -8.13 -20.34 -5.57
CA SER A 337 -7.83 -19.02 -4.97
C SER A 337 -6.74 -19.06 -3.87
N ARG A 338 -6.41 -20.27 -3.35
CA ARG A 338 -5.25 -20.47 -2.48
C ARG A 338 -3.94 -20.14 -3.21
N THR A 339 -3.85 -20.49 -4.49
CA THR A 339 -2.72 -20.23 -5.39
C THR A 339 -2.50 -18.75 -5.69
N ILE A 340 -3.55 -17.92 -5.62
CA ILE A 340 -3.45 -16.46 -5.87
C ILE A 340 -2.97 -15.73 -4.62
N THR A 341 -3.38 -16.18 -3.43
CA THR A 341 -2.87 -15.58 -2.19
C THR A 341 -1.39 -15.91 -2.04
N GLU A 342 -1.00 -17.17 -2.31
CA GLU A 342 0.41 -17.57 -2.44
C GLU A 342 1.13 -16.83 -3.59
N GLY A 343 0.51 -16.66 -4.76
CA GLY A 343 1.09 -15.92 -5.89
C GLY A 343 1.27 -14.42 -5.64
N VAL A 344 0.37 -13.80 -4.87
CA VAL A 344 0.47 -12.41 -4.40
C VAL A 344 1.53 -12.26 -3.30
N PHE A 345 1.68 -13.27 -2.43
CA PHE A 345 2.78 -13.33 -1.46
C PHE A 345 4.14 -13.59 -2.13
N SER A 346 4.19 -14.43 -3.17
CA SER A 346 5.38 -14.69 -3.99
C SER A 346 5.77 -13.50 -4.86
N GLY A 347 4.81 -12.73 -5.39
CA GLY A 347 5.07 -11.49 -6.12
C GLY A 347 5.60 -10.33 -5.26
N CYS A 348 5.49 -10.45 -3.93
CA CYS A 348 6.05 -9.50 -2.96
C CYS A 348 7.42 -9.92 -2.40
N GLN A 349 7.92 -11.11 -2.77
CA GLN A 349 9.33 -11.45 -2.67
C GLN A 349 9.99 -11.08 -4.01
N GLY A 350 11.12 -10.37 -3.95
CA GLY A 350 11.74 -9.73 -5.12
C GLY A 350 11.89 -10.63 -6.35
N ASN A 351 11.75 -10.00 -7.51
CA ASN A 351 11.93 -10.57 -8.85
C ASN A 351 11.09 -11.82 -9.17
N GLY A 352 9.76 -11.65 -9.16
CA GLY A 352 8.91 -12.47 -10.01
C GLY A 352 9.20 -12.17 -11.47
N ILE A 353 10.11 -12.92 -12.09
CA ILE A 353 10.37 -12.88 -13.52
C ILE A 353 9.03 -13.14 -14.24
N SER A 354 8.53 -12.17 -15.01
CA SER A 354 7.29 -12.32 -15.78
C SER A 354 7.39 -13.56 -16.69
N ARG A 355 6.27 -14.26 -16.98
CA ARG A 355 6.30 -15.49 -17.79
C ARG A 355 7.02 -15.30 -19.13
N SER A 356 6.84 -14.13 -19.75
CA SER A 356 7.54 -13.72 -20.98
C SER A 356 9.01 -13.36 -20.76
N GLN A 357 9.38 -12.78 -19.62
CA GLN A 357 10.78 -12.54 -19.26
C GLN A 357 11.50 -13.83 -18.87
N LEU A 358 10.79 -14.81 -18.31
CA LEU A 358 11.34 -16.11 -17.95
C LEU A 358 11.52 -16.94 -19.20
N GLU A 359 10.55 -16.93 -20.12
CA GLU A 359 10.70 -17.54 -21.44
C GLU A 359 11.85 -16.90 -22.23
N ALA A 360 12.01 -15.57 -22.18
CA ALA A 360 13.15 -14.87 -22.80
C ALA A 360 14.50 -15.13 -22.10
N ILE A 361 14.55 -15.16 -20.77
CA ILE A 361 15.77 -15.49 -20.00
C ILE A 361 16.13 -16.97 -20.21
N LEU A 362 15.14 -17.85 -20.31
CA LEU A 362 15.36 -19.25 -20.66
C LEU A 362 15.83 -19.34 -22.11
N GLU A 363 15.24 -18.65 -23.09
CA GLU A 363 15.71 -18.65 -24.48
C GLU A 363 17.15 -18.14 -24.62
N ASP A 364 17.52 -17.07 -23.92
CA ASP A 364 18.83 -16.44 -24.03
C ASP A 364 19.93 -17.17 -23.22
N LEU A 365 19.56 -17.91 -22.16
CA LEU A 365 20.48 -18.74 -21.37
C LEU A 365 20.62 -20.19 -21.88
N TYR A 366 19.74 -20.69 -22.75
CA TYR A 366 19.58 -22.14 -23.00
C TYR A 366 20.16 -22.74 -24.28
N GLU A 367 20.76 -22.01 -25.22
CA GLU A 367 21.24 -22.66 -26.46
C GLU A 367 22.17 -23.90 -26.25
N PRO A 368 23.10 -23.91 -25.27
CA PRO A 368 23.94 -25.09 -25.02
C PRO A 368 23.24 -26.23 -24.25
N PHE A 369 22.23 -25.93 -23.43
CA PHE A 369 21.66 -26.87 -22.45
C PHE A 369 20.29 -27.44 -22.86
N GLN A 370 19.53 -26.73 -23.68
CA GLN A 370 18.22 -27.18 -24.17
C GLN A 370 18.31 -28.45 -25.02
N LYS A 371 19.43 -28.67 -25.70
CA LYS A 371 19.64 -29.86 -26.55
C LYS A 371 19.80 -31.16 -25.76
N ASN A 372 20.16 -31.09 -24.47
CA ASN A 372 20.47 -32.29 -23.67
C ASN A 372 19.38 -32.66 -22.66
N LEU A 373 18.43 -31.77 -22.38
CA LEU A 373 17.32 -32.02 -21.46
C LEU A 373 16.05 -32.46 -22.21
N SER A 374 15.41 -33.52 -21.73
CA SER A 374 14.09 -33.94 -22.22
C SER A 374 13.01 -32.93 -21.79
N GLU A 375 11.88 -32.91 -22.50
CA GLU A 375 10.74 -32.03 -22.18
C GLU A 375 10.28 -32.16 -20.72
N LYS A 376 10.25 -33.38 -20.16
CA LYS A 376 9.90 -33.60 -18.75
C LYS A 376 10.94 -33.03 -17.78
N GLU A 377 12.23 -33.11 -18.12
CA GLU A 377 13.31 -32.51 -17.32
C GLU A 377 13.28 -30.98 -17.40
N LYS A 378 12.93 -30.40 -18.54
CA LYS A 378 12.72 -28.95 -18.69
C LYS A 378 11.59 -28.48 -17.78
N SER A 379 10.46 -29.18 -17.78
CA SER A 379 9.32 -28.83 -16.92
C SER A 379 9.65 -28.92 -15.43
N VAL A 380 10.38 -29.96 -15.00
CA VAL A 380 10.86 -30.07 -13.61
C VAL A 380 11.81 -28.94 -13.27
N LEU A 381 12.81 -28.67 -14.12
CA LEU A 381 13.78 -27.60 -13.91
C LEU A 381 13.11 -26.23 -13.77
N LEU A 382 12.10 -25.95 -14.60
CA LEU A 382 11.32 -24.72 -14.53
C LEU A 382 10.67 -24.52 -13.15
N MET A 383 10.09 -25.58 -12.58
CA MET A 383 9.48 -25.50 -11.24
C MET A 383 10.52 -25.25 -10.15
N ILE A 384 11.71 -25.84 -10.28
CA ILE A 384 12.79 -25.64 -9.30
C ILE A 384 13.40 -24.24 -9.39
N VAL A 385 13.54 -23.69 -10.60
CA VAL A 385 14.00 -22.31 -10.82
C VAL A 385 13.00 -21.30 -10.23
N ARG A 386 11.71 -21.64 -10.24
CA ARG A 386 10.64 -20.88 -9.56
C ARG A 386 10.58 -21.11 -8.04
N GLU A 387 11.65 -21.66 -7.45
CA GLU A 387 11.78 -21.95 -6.03
C GLU A 387 10.75 -22.92 -5.43
N LYS A 388 10.02 -23.67 -6.27
CA LYS A 388 9.08 -24.68 -5.78
C LYS A 388 9.81 -25.86 -5.14
N THR A 389 9.20 -26.43 -4.11
CA THR A 389 9.65 -27.67 -3.48
C THR A 389 9.38 -28.86 -4.41
N TYR A 390 10.08 -29.99 -4.18
CA TYR A 390 9.83 -31.21 -4.96
C TYR A 390 8.40 -31.70 -4.84
N ARG A 391 7.75 -31.46 -3.69
CA ARG A 391 6.35 -31.81 -3.45
C ARG A 391 5.41 -30.96 -4.29
N GLU A 392 5.62 -29.65 -4.33
CA GLU A 392 4.81 -28.73 -5.14
C GLU A 392 4.99 -28.98 -6.64
N ALA A 393 6.24 -29.20 -7.08
CA ALA A 393 6.53 -29.55 -8.46
C ALA A 393 5.87 -30.88 -8.87
N ALA A 394 5.80 -31.85 -7.95
CA ALA A 394 5.13 -33.12 -8.18
C ALA A 394 3.62 -32.95 -8.38
N THR A 395 2.97 -32.18 -7.50
CA THR A 395 1.54 -31.85 -7.58
C THR A 395 1.20 -31.14 -8.88
N GLU A 396 2.00 -30.15 -9.29
CA GLU A 396 1.73 -29.34 -10.48
C GLU A 396 1.98 -30.08 -11.79
N LEU A 397 2.96 -30.98 -11.81
CA LEU A 397 3.28 -31.79 -12.99
C LEU A 397 2.48 -33.11 -13.05
N GLY A 398 1.63 -33.39 -12.06
CA GLY A 398 0.85 -34.62 -12.00
C GLY A 398 1.70 -35.89 -11.86
N ILE A 399 2.87 -35.79 -11.20
CA ILE A 399 3.81 -36.90 -11.00
C ILE A 399 4.10 -37.10 -9.51
N SER A 400 4.82 -38.17 -9.15
CA SER A 400 5.21 -38.39 -7.74
C SER A 400 6.46 -37.59 -7.36
N GLU A 401 6.61 -37.27 -6.08
CA GLU A 401 7.80 -36.56 -5.55
C GLU A 401 9.10 -37.35 -5.82
N SER A 402 9.04 -38.69 -5.77
CA SER A 402 10.20 -39.54 -6.10
C SER A 402 10.60 -39.44 -7.57
N THR A 403 9.61 -39.27 -8.47
CA THR A 403 9.85 -38.98 -9.90
C THR A 403 10.51 -37.62 -10.09
N VAL A 404 10.08 -36.57 -9.36
CA VAL A 404 10.73 -35.26 -9.39
C VAL A 404 12.19 -35.35 -8.94
N LYS A 405 12.48 -36.05 -7.83
CA LYS A 405 13.87 -36.27 -7.35
C LYS A 405 14.72 -36.98 -8.38
N THR A 406 14.14 -37.95 -9.10
CA THR A 406 14.84 -38.67 -10.17
C THR A 406 15.16 -37.77 -11.35
N HIS A 407 14.20 -36.95 -11.79
CA HIS A 407 14.44 -35.95 -12.84
C HIS A 407 15.51 -34.94 -12.40
N MET A 408 15.47 -34.47 -11.16
CA MET A 408 16.46 -33.54 -10.63
C MET A 408 17.88 -34.15 -10.61
N LYS A 409 18.03 -35.42 -10.23
CA LYS A 409 19.31 -36.12 -10.28
C LYS A 409 19.85 -36.20 -11.71
N ARG A 410 18.99 -36.48 -12.69
CA ARG A 410 19.36 -36.52 -14.11
C ARG A 410 19.73 -35.14 -14.64
N ILE A 411 18.99 -34.09 -14.26
CA ILE A 411 19.30 -32.70 -14.59
C ILE A 411 20.68 -32.34 -14.04
N CYS A 412 20.95 -32.58 -12.76
CA CYS A 412 22.26 -32.32 -12.16
C CYS A 412 23.39 -33.06 -12.89
N GLY A 413 23.19 -34.35 -13.23
CA GLY A 413 24.15 -35.13 -14.01
C GLY A 413 24.41 -34.57 -15.41
N LYS A 414 23.36 -34.16 -16.12
CA LYS A 414 23.46 -33.56 -17.47
C LYS A 414 24.06 -32.15 -17.45
N MET A 415 23.92 -31.43 -16.33
CA MET A 415 24.43 -30.08 -16.14
C MET A 415 25.84 -30.05 -15.51
N GLY A 416 26.37 -31.22 -15.14
CA GLY A 416 27.67 -31.38 -14.51
C GLY A 416 27.77 -30.67 -13.15
N VAL A 417 26.72 -30.77 -12.33
CA VAL A 417 26.66 -30.18 -10.98
C VAL A 417 26.28 -31.24 -9.95
N SER A 418 26.76 -31.09 -8.72
CA SER A 418 26.61 -32.06 -7.64
C SER A 418 25.26 -31.99 -6.92
N GLY A 419 24.51 -30.89 -7.08
CA GLY A 419 23.23 -30.72 -6.38
C GLY A 419 22.45 -29.47 -6.78
N LYS A 420 21.26 -29.32 -6.16
CA LYS A 420 20.33 -28.20 -6.41
C LYS A 420 20.99 -26.85 -6.17
N ASP A 421 21.75 -26.69 -5.09
CA ASP A 421 22.32 -25.39 -4.72
C ASP A 421 23.41 -24.95 -5.70
N GLU A 422 24.22 -25.90 -6.18
CA GLU A 422 25.22 -25.65 -7.21
C GLU A 422 24.57 -25.37 -8.57
N LEU A 423 23.48 -26.09 -8.91
CA LEU A 423 22.68 -25.80 -10.10
C LEU A 423 22.14 -24.36 -10.07
N MET A 424 21.53 -23.95 -8.96
CA MET A 424 20.98 -22.60 -8.80
C MET A 424 22.07 -21.53 -8.85
N ARG A 425 23.25 -21.81 -8.28
CA ARG A 425 24.41 -20.91 -8.35
C ARG A 425 24.94 -20.76 -9.78
N LYS A 426 25.01 -21.87 -10.53
CA LYS A 426 25.47 -21.87 -11.93
C LYS A 426 24.49 -21.10 -12.83
N LEU A 427 23.19 -21.24 -12.58
CA LEU A 427 22.14 -20.49 -13.28
C LEU A 427 22.17 -18.99 -12.93
N SER A 428 22.43 -18.63 -11.67
CA SER A 428 22.51 -17.21 -11.27
C SER A 428 23.80 -16.52 -11.74
N MET A 429 24.91 -17.24 -11.89
CA MET A 429 26.16 -16.69 -12.42
C MET A 429 26.13 -16.47 -13.93
N SER A 430 25.51 -17.35 -14.71
CA SER A 430 25.36 -17.15 -16.17
C SER A 430 24.46 -15.95 -16.52
N GLY A 431 23.47 -15.63 -15.68
CA GLY A 431 22.62 -14.43 -15.86
C GLY A 431 23.35 -13.09 -15.75
N SER A 432 24.55 -13.06 -15.14
CA SER A 432 25.35 -11.85 -14.98
C SER A 432 26.31 -11.59 -16.17
N GLN A 433 26.70 -12.65 -16.89
CA GLN A 433 27.62 -12.54 -18.05
C GLN A 433 26.93 -12.13 -19.36
N GLY A 434 25.60 -12.26 -19.48
CA GLY A 434 24.84 -11.85 -20.68
C GLY A 434 24.79 -10.33 -20.94
N SER A 435 25.31 -9.49 -20.03
CA SER A 435 25.30 -8.02 -20.16
C SER A 435 26.58 -7.41 -20.75
N ARG A 436 27.59 -8.22 -21.11
CA ARG A 436 28.79 -7.75 -21.85
C ARG A 436 28.82 -8.31 -23.27
N LEU A 437 28.17 -7.56 -24.16
CA LEU A 437 28.46 -7.36 -25.58
C LEU A 437 29.44 -8.35 -26.24
N ARG A 438 28.89 -9.18 -27.14
CA ARG A 438 29.59 -9.73 -28.30
C ARG A 438 30.13 -8.57 -29.18
N PRO A 439 31.42 -8.52 -29.54
CA PRO A 439 31.87 -7.75 -30.69
C PRO A 439 31.76 -8.59 -31.96
N GLY A 440 30.96 -8.09 -32.92
CA GLY A 440 31.23 -8.07 -34.36
C GLY A 440 31.66 -9.35 -35.07
N ARG A 441 30.74 -9.93 -35.85
CA ARG A 441 31.03 -10.80 -37.00
C ARG A 441 30.88 -10.01 -38.30
N GLN A 442 31.95 -9.38 -38.77
CA GLN A 442 32.27 -8.91 -40.14
C GLN A 442 33.81 -8.76 -40.12
N GLU A 443 34.67 -9.34 -40.96
CA GLU A 443 34.79 -9.46 -42.42
C GLU A 443 35.72 -10.67 -42.73
N PHE A 444 35.43 -11.53 -43.72
CA PHE A 444 35.99 -11.51 -45.08
C PHE A 444 37.54 -11.61 -45.20
N LEU A 445 38.00 -12.73 -45.78
CA LEU A 445 39.12 -12.90 -46.73
C LEU A 445 40.40 -12.05 -46.53
N LYS A 446 41.54 -12.70 -46.17
CA LYS A 446 42.76 -12.83 -47.00
C LYS A 446 44.00 -13.27 -46.21
N ILE A 447 44.75 -14.17 -46.86
CA ILE A 447 46.12 -14.69 -46.64
C ILE A 447 46.22 -15.79 -45.58
#